data_AF-A0A077KH22-F1
#
_entry.id   AF-A0A077KH22-F1
#
_cell.length_a   1.000
_cell.length_b   1.000
_cell.length_c   1.000
_cell.angle_alpha   90.00
_cell.angle_beta   90.00
_cell.angle_gamma   90.00
#
_symmetry.space_group_name_H-M   'P 1'
#
loop_
_entity.id
_entity.type
_entity.pdbx_description
1 polymer ?
#
loop_
_entity_poly.entity_id
_entity_poly.type
_entity_poly.pdbx_seq_one_letter_code
_entity_poly.pdbx_strand_id
1 'polypeptide(L)'
;MQLNQLHIFKSKFHDIQLITTELDEPHYGYEIWKCRLYINGVVFHHEYLNYENKFFGLPENLENFVLESSNGKFVFIPYGLLVLNTENQELKKYDKTIENYNNKFISNLFLNDFLIVLNQRVICIVDMVKNRFIEEIYSYQKLVFEKM
;
A
#
# COMPACT_ATOMS: atom_id res chain seq x y z
N MET A 1 5.21 -6.90 -23.66
CA MET A 1 6.35 -6.11 -24.19
C MET A 1 7.01 -5.57 -22.93
N GLN A 2 8.24 -5.94 -22.60
CA GLN A 2 8.79 -5.75 -21.24
C GLN A 2 8.77 -4.27 -20.79
N LEU A 3 7.81 -3.93 -19.93
CA LEU A 3 7.89 -2.76 -19.07
C LEU A 3 8.47 -3.24 -17.74
N ASN A 4 9.79 -3.32 -17.65
CA ASN A 4 10.48 -3.47 -16.37
C ASN A 4 10.60 -2.08 -15.71
N GLN A 5 9.50 -1.34 -15.64
CA GLN A 5 9.53 -0.02 -15.01
C GLN A 5 9.61 -0.22 -13.50
N LEU A 6 10.66 0.33 -12.93
CA LEU A 6 10.96 0.24 -11.51
C LEU A 6 10.59 1.56 -10.86
N HIS A 7 9.69 1.51 -9.87
CA HIS A 7 9.29 2.67 -9.10
C HIS A 7 9.84 2.55 -7.68
N ILE A 8 10.53 3.60 -7.24
CA ILE A 8 11.17 3.64 -5.92
C ILE A 8 10.52 4.75 -5.10
N PHE A 9 9.91 4.35 -3.99
CA PHE A 9 9.42 5.28 -2.98
C PHE A 9 10.42 5.26 -1.83
N LYS A 10 11.04 6.40 -1.53
CA LYS A 10 12.03 6.54 -0.46
C LYS A 10 11.48 7.36 0.69
N SER A 11 11.74 6.90 1.90
CA SER A 11 11.52 7.68 3.11
C SER A 11 12.47 8.89 3.13
N LYS A 12 12.00 10.01 3.66
CA LYS A 12 12.75 11.24 3.92
C LYS A 12 13.41 11.22 5.30
N PHE A 13 12.91 10.38 6.22
CA PHE A 13 13.31 10.38 7.63
C PHE A 13 14.17 9.18 8.02
N HIS A 14 14.02 8.06 7.31
CA HIS A 14 14.66 6.80 7.63
C HIS A 14 15.28 6.16 6.38
N ASP A 15 16.24 5.25 6.56
CA ASP A 15 16.73 4.40 5.46
C ASP A 15 15.71 3.30 5.16
N ILE A 16 14.57 3.71 4.62
CA ILE A 16 13.45 2.85 4.24
C ILE A 16 13.09 3.16 2.79
N GLN A 17 12.92 2.11 2.00
CA GLN A 17 12.45 2.22 0.62
C GLN A 17 11.46 1.11 0.28
N LEU A 18 10.39 1.48 -0.40
CA LEU A 18 9.49 0.56 -1.07
C LEU A 18 9.82 0.57 -2.56
N ILE A 19 10.26 -0.57 -3.08
CA ILE A 19 10.53 -0.74 -4.50
C ILE A 19 9.37 -1.53 -5.09
N THR A 20 8.81 -1.03 -6.17
CA THR A 20 7.81 -1.75 -6.97
C THR A 20 8.31 -1.96 -8.40
N THR A 21 7.93 -3.08 -8.99
CA THR A 21 8.33 -3.46 -10.35
C THR A 21 7.10 -3.97 -11.09
N GLU A 22 6.79 -3.30 -12.20
CA GLU A 22 5.74 -3.71 -13.12
C GLU A 22 6.09 -5.07 -13.75
N LEU A 23 5.15 -6.00 -13.74
CA LEU A 23 5.23 -7.26 -14.48
C LEU A 23 3.99 -7.41 -15.37
N ASP A 24 4.24 -7.61 -16.67
CA ASP A 24 3.25 -8.16 -17.60
C ASP A 24 2.97 -9.61 -17.16
N GLU A 25 1.78 -9.91 -16.60
CA GLU A 25 1.41 -11.30 -16.33
C GLU A 25 0.95 -11.96 -17.65
N PRO A 26 1.68 -12.96 -18.18
CA PRO A 26 1.51 -13.41 -19.56
C PRO A 26 0.26 -14.26 -19.82
N HIS A 27 -0.57 -14.56 -18.81
CA HIS A 27 -1.63 -15.58 -18.94
C HIS A 27 -3.06 -15.07 -18.68
N TYR A 28 -3.24 -13.95 -17.97
CA TYR A 28 -4.56 -13.44 -17.62
C TYR A 28 -4.78 -11.95 -17.94
N GLY A 29 -3.77 -11.26 -18.48
CA GLY A 29 -3.89 -9.85 -18.88
C GLY A 29 -4.00 -8.86 -17.72
N TYR A 30 -3.66 -9.28 -16.50
CA TYR A 30 -3.55 -8.40 -15.34
C TYR A 30 -2.11 -7.92 -15.17
N GLU A 31 -1.97 -6.62 -14.96
CA GLU A 31 -0.70 -6.01 -14.57
C GLU A 31 -0.50 -6.24 -13.07
N ILE A 32 0.55 -6.98 -12.69
CA ILE A 32 0.88 -7.24 -11.29
C ILE A 32 2.16 -6.49 -10.97
N TRP A 33 2.12 -5.66 -9.93
CA TRP A 33 3.27 -4.91 -9.47
C TRP A 33 3.89 -5.65 -8.29
N LYS A 34 5.07 -6.24 -8.48
CA LYS A 34 5.81 -6.81 -7.33
C LYS A 34 6.27 -5.68 -6.44
N CYS A 35 6.18 -5.84 -5.13
CA CYS A 35 6.73 -4.88 -4.18
C CYS A 35 7.74 -5.54 -3.23
N ARG A 36 8.75 -4.79 -2.80
CA ARG A 36 9.70 -5.19 -1.75
C ARG A 36 9.99 -3.99 -0.87
N LEU A 37 9.92 -4.20 0.44
CA LEU A 37 10.31 -3.22 1.44
C LEU A 37 11.76 -3.48 1.85
N TYR A 38 12.57 -2.43 1.89
CA TYR A 38 13.92 -2.48 2.42
C TYR A 38 14.05 -1.52 3.59
N ILE A 39 14.78 -1.94 4.61
CA ILE A 39 15.16 -1.15 5.77
C ILE A 39 16.68 -1.30 5.94
N ASN A 40 17.40 -0.19 6.02
CA ASN A 40 18.86 -0.15 6.10
C ASN A 40 19.55 -0.92 4.95
N GLY A 41 19.00 -0.80 3.73
CA GLY A 41 19.47 -1.51 2.55
C GLY A 41 19.17 -3.03 2.49
N VAL A 42 18.54 -3.61 3.51
CA VAL A 42 18.22 -5.05 3.58
C VAL A 42 16.72 -5.27 3.39
N VAL A 43 16.32 -6.36 2.71
CA VAL A 43 14.91 -6.73 2.56
C VAL A 43 14.29 -6.98 3.93
N PHE A 44 13.17 -6.31 4.22
CA PHE A 44 12.45 -6.48 5.48
C PHE A 44 11.52 -7.69 5.41
N HIS A 45 11.77 -8.69 6.24
CA HIS A 45 10.98 -9.92 6.27
C HIS A 45 9.92 -9.86 7.38
N HIS A 46 8.68 -10.19 7.03
CA HIS A 46 7.57 -10.34 7.97
C HIS A 46 6.58 -11.39 7.45
N GLU A 47 5.80 -12.02 8.33
CA GLU A 47 4.80 -13.02 7.95
C GLU A 47 3.73 -12.49 6.97
N TYR A 48 3.51 -11.17 6.94
CA TYR A 48 2.56 -10.51 6.04
C TYR A 48 3.16 -10.16 4.67
N LEU A 49 4.48 -10.32 4.50
CA LEU A 49 5.23 -9.90 3.33
C LEU A 49 5.88 -11.14 2.66
N ASN A 50 5.09 -11.86 1.87
CA ASN A 50 5.51 -13.10 1.22
C ASN A 50 6.07 -12.85 -0.19
N TYR A 51 7.27 -12.31 -0.27
CA TYR A 51 7.92 -11.94 -1.54
C TYR A 51 8.14 -13.11 -2.51
N GLU A 52 8.21 -14.34 -2.00
CA GLU A 52 8.41 -15.55 -2.81
C GLU A 52 7.12 -16.04 -3.47
N ASN A 53 5.94 -15.60 -2.99
CA ASN A 53 4.68 -15.98 -3.59
C ASN A 53 4.48 -15.29 -4.94
N LYS A 54 4.23 -16.08 -5.99
CA LYS A 54 3.96 -15.57 -7.34
C LYS A 54 2.75 -14.63 -7.42
N PHE A 55 1.80 -14.74 -6.50
CA PHE A 55 0.64 -13.85 -6.40
C PHE A 55 0.83 -12.68 -5.44
N PHE A 56 1.96 -12.62 -4.73
CA PHE A 56 2.28 -11.45 -3.92
C PHE A 56 2.60 -10.27 -4.84
N GLY A 57 1.75 -9.26 -4.83
CA GLY A 57 1.90 -8.09 -5.68
C GLY A 57 0.72 -7.15 -5.46
N LEU A 58 0.92 -5.92 -5.90
CA LEU A 58 -0.09 -4.88 -5.90
C LEU A 58 -0.83 -4.96 -7.24
N PRO A 59 -2.16 -4.97 -7.26
CA PRO A 59 -2.92 -4.98 -8.52
C PRO A 59 -3.05 -3.59 -9.16
N GLU A 60 -2.27 -2.59 -8.69
CA GLU A 60 -2.61 -1.17 -8.82
C GLU A 60 -1.38 -0.28 -9.03
N ASN A 61 -1.55 0.75 -9.87
CA ASN A 61 -0.60 1.83 -10.08
C ASN A 61 -0.58 2.77 -8.85
N LEU A 62 0.61 3.07 -8.34
CA LEU A 62 0.86 3.86 -7.14
C LEU A 62 1.18 5.34 -7.42
N GLU A 63 0.66 5.93 -8.49
CA GLU A 63 0.99 7.31 -8.89
C GLU A 63 0.81 8.37 -7.80
N ASN A 64 -0.28 8.28 -7.01
CA ASN A 64 -0.59 9.20 -5.91
C ASN A 64 -0.23 8.63 -4.53
N PHE A 65 0.71 7.69 -4.49
CA PHE A 65 1.10 7.03 -3.25
C PHE A 65 2.03 7.89 -2.41
N VAL A 66 1.75 7.96 -1.12
CA VAL A 66 2.59 8.59 -0.11
C VAL A 66 3.10 7.50 0.82
N LEU A 67 4.42 7.30 0.85
CA LEU A 67 5.02 6.21 1.61
C LEU A 67 4.87 6.36 3.12
N GLU A 68 5.01 7.57 3.65
CA GLU A 68 5.22 7.77 5.09
C GLU A 68 4.46 8.97 5.66
N SER A 69 4.26 8.94 6.97
CA SER A 69 3.70 10.07 7.72
C SER A 69 4.62 11.27 7.69
N SER A 70 4.06 12.47 7.89
CA SER A 70 4.80 13.74 7.83
C SER A 70 5.92 13.87 8.88
N ASN A 71 5.91 13.02 9.91
CA ASN A 71 6.94 12.93 10.95
C ASN A 71 7.81 11.67 10.83
N GLY A 72 7.65 10.86 9.78
CA GLY A 72 8.41 9.62 9.54
C GLY A 72 8.06 8.44 10.45
N LYS A 73 7.19 8.62 11.44
CA LYS A 73 6.87 7.58 12.45
C LYS A 73 6.22 6.33 11.87
N PHE A 74 5.50 6.48 10.75
CA PHE A 74 4.75 5.39 10.15
C PHE A 74 5.00 5.31 8.64
N VAL A 75 5.14 4.08 8.15
CA VAL A 75 5.26 3.76 6.73
C VAL A 75 4.06 2.91 6.31
N PHE A 76 3.36 3.33 5.26
CA PHE A 76 2.27 2.58 4.66
C PHE A 76 2.82 1.64 3.59
N ILE A 77 2.43 0.36 3.66
CA ILE A 77 2.73 -0.63 2.63
C ILE A 77 1.42 -1.00 1.94
N PRO A 78 1.26 -0.72 0.63
CA PRO A 78 -0.04 -0.80 -0.06
C PRO A 78 -0.49 -2.23 -0.38
N TYR A 79 0.02 -3.24 0.33
CA TYR A 79 -0.39 -4.64 0.21
C TYR A 79 -1.37 -4.99 1.34
N GLY A 80 -2.68 -4.92 1.08
CA GLY A 80 -3.71 -5.33 2.06
C GLY A 80 -3.91 -4.42 3.29
N LEU A 81 -3.39 -3.18 3.25
CA LEU A 81 -3.40 -2.20 4.35
C LEU A 81 -2.49 -2.56 5.54
N LEU A 82 -1.20 -2.43 5.27
CA LEU A 82 -0.13 -2.66 6.23
C LEU A 82 0.50 -1.34 6.66
N VAL A 83 0.72 -1.16 7.97
CA VAL A 83 1.40 0.01 8.53
C VAL A 83 2.57 -0.45 9.39
N LEU A 84 3.76 0.01 9.04
CA LEU A 84 5.00 -0.19 9.80
C LEU A 84 5.22 1.00 10.73
N ASN A 85 5.42 0.75 12.02
CA ASN A 85 5.97 1.74 12.94
C ASN A 85 7.50 1.72 12.81
N THR A 86 8.11 2.87 12.48
CA THR A 86 9.54 2.95 12.17
C THR A 86 10.45 2.91 13.40
N GLU A 87 9.92 3.23 14.59
CA GLU A 87 10.68 3.24 15.85
C GLU A 87 10.92 1.82 16.37
N ASN A 88 9.88 0.98 16.35
CA ASN A 88 9.91 -0.38 16.91
C ASN A 88 9.85 -1.49 15.84
N GLN A 89 9.73 -1.12 14.56
CA GLN A 89 9.59 -2.02 13.41
C GLN A 89 8.37 -2.97 13.51
N GLU A 90 7.37 -2.61 14.31
CA GLU A 90 6.13 -3.36 14.39
C GLU A 90 5.31 -3.15 13.12
N LEU A 91 4.98 -4.24 12.43
CA LEU A 91 4.12 -4.23 11.25
C LEU A 91 2.71 -4.68 11.61
N LYS A 92 1.73 -3.81 11.39
CA LYS A 92 0.31 -4.10 11.62
C LYS A 92 -0.43 -4.26 10.30
N LYS A 93 -1.33 -5.24 10.27
CA LYS A 93 -2.29 -5.45 9.20
C LYS A 93 -3.68 -5.04 9.68
N TYR A 94 -4.42 -4.35 8.82
CA TYR A 94 -5.81 -4.02 9.05
C TYR A 94 -6.66 -4.74 8.00
N ASP A 95 -7.45 -5.71 8.45
CA ASP A 95 -8.28 -6.50 7.55
C ASP A 95 -9.46 -5.68 7.03
N LYS A 96 -9.44 -5.41 5.72
CA LYS A 96 -10.54 -4.76 5.02
C LYS A 96 -11.62 -5.76 4.64
N THR A 97 -12.86 -5.32 4.57
CA THR A 97 -13.98 -6.16 4.12
C THR A 97 -13.95 -6.37 2.60
N ILE A 98 -13.45 -5.38 1.84
CA ILE A 98 -13.37 -5.47 0.38
C ILE A 98 -11.93 -5.52 -0.09
N GLU A 99 -11.57 -6.68 -0.65
CA GLU A 99 -10.29 -6.92 -1.30
C GLU A 99 -10.15 -6.14 -2.63
N ASN A 100 -8.90 -5.85 -2.99
CA ASN A 100 -8.52 -4.89 -4.03
C ASN A 100 -8.95 -5.27 -5.47
N TYR A 101 -9.32 -6.53 -5.75
CA TYR A 101 -9.58 -7.01 -7.11
C TYR A 101 -10.65 -6.23 -7.89
N ASN A 102 -11.57 -5.54 -7.20
CA ASN A 102 -12.56 -4.62 -7.81
C ASN A 102 -12.65 -3.28 -7.05
N ASN A 103 -11.57 -2.89 -6.38
CA ASN A 103 -11.53 -1.73 -5.49
C ASN A 103 -10.16 -1.04 -5.57
N LYS A 104 -9.86 -0.48 -6.76
CA LYS A 104 -8.51 0.04 -7.04
C LYS A 104 -8.12 1.17 -6.09
N PHE A 105 -6.88 1.19 -5.63
CA PHE A 105 -6.26 2.34 -4.98
C PHE A 105 -6.33 3.58 -5.87
N ILE A 106 -6.59 4.72 -5.24
CA ILE A 106 -6.61 6.03 -5.86
C ILE A 106 -5.52 6.90 -5.25
N SER A 107 -5.44 6.95 -3.92
CA SER A 107 -4.45 7.73 -3.18
C SER A 107 -4.42 7.32 -1.70
N ASN A 108 -3.39 7.79 -0.99
CA ASN A 108 -3.41 7.84 0.46
C ASN A 108 -2.89 9.18 0.97
N LEU A 109 -3.26 9.47 2.21
CA LEU A 109 -2.85 10.67 2.92
C LEU A 109 -2.57 10.33 4.38
N PHE A 110 -1.52 10.93 4.92
CA PHE A 110 -1.29 10.96 6.36
C PHE A 110 -1.76 12.30 6.93
N LEU A 111 -2.64 12.23 7.94
CA LEU A 111 -3.09 13.39 8.73
C LEU A 111 -2.76 13.13 10.19
N ASN A 112 -1.65 13.71 10.67
CA ASN A 112 -1.12 13.45 12.01
C ASN A 112 -0.93 11.93 12.22
N ASP A 113 -1.65 11.35 13.18
CA ASP A 113 -1.63 9.93 13.54
C ASP A 113 -2.62 9.08 12.73
N PHE A 114 -3.25 9.66 11.70
CA PHE A 114 -4.19 8.96 10.84
C PHE A 114 -3.59 8.66 9.47
N LEU A 115 -3.78 7.42 9.01
CA LEU A 115 -3.64 7.05 7.61
C LEU A 115 -5.04 6.96 6.99
N ILE A 116 -5.25 7.70 5.91
CA ILE A 116 -6.45 7.64 5.09
C ILE A 116 -6.06 7.03 3.75
N VAL A 117 -6.70 5.92 3.37
CA VAL A 117 -6.51 5.28 2.07
C VAL A 117 -7.82 5.35 1.30
N LEU A 118 -7.76 5.96 0.13
CA LEU A 118 -8.86 6.07 -0.80
C LEU A 118 -8.71 5.00 -1.86
N ASN A 119 -9.69 4.10 -1.90
CA ASN A 119 -9.92 3.17 -2.98
C ASN A 119 -11.22 3.56 -3.71
N GLN A 120 -11.44 3.03 -4.92
CA GLN A 120 -12.61 3.34 -5.75
C GLN A 120 -13.96 3.20 -5.05
N ARG A 121 -14.09 2.30 -4.09
CA ARG A 121 -15.35 1.98 -3.41
C ARG A 121 -15.25 2.05 -1.89
N VAL A 122 -14.06 2.33 -1.35
CA VAL A 122 -13.81 2.26 0.09
C VAL A 122 -12.91 3.40 0.52
N ILE A 123 -13.29 4.04 1.63
CA ILE A 123 -12.37 4.88 2.39
C ILE A 123 -11.97 4.10 3.63
N CYS A 124 -10.67 3.83 3.76
CA CYS A 124 -10.08 3.24 4.95
C CYS A 124 -9.46 4.34 5.80
N ILE A 125 -9.78 4.40 7.08
CA ILE A 125 -9.16 5.31 8.04
C ILE A 125 -8.55 4.47 9.17
N VAL A 126 -7.25 4.63 9.37
CA VAL A 126 -6.48 3.96 10.41
C VAL A 126 -5.97 5.01 11.40
N ASP A 127 -6.39 4.91 12.65
CA ASP A 127 -5.75 5.59 13.78
C ASP A 127 -4.56 4.73 14.24
N MET A 128 -3.36 5.16 13.87
CA MET A 128 -2.13 4.37 14.05
C MET A 128 -1.68 4.32 15.51
N VAL A 129 -2.12 5.27 16.34
CA VAL A 129 -1.77 5.35 17.77
C VAL A 129 -2.75 4.54 18.61
N LYS A 130 -4.06 4.69 18.37
CA LYS A 130 -5.10 3.96 19.13
C LYS A 130 -5.38 2.57 18.55
N ASN A 131 -4.73 2.24 17.44
CA ASN A 131 -4.95 1.00 16.69
C ASN A 131 -6.42 0.79 16.32
N ARG A 132 -7.08 1.87 15.88
CA ARG A 132 -8.50 1.83 15.48
C ARG A 132 -8.60 1.87 13.97
N PHE A 133 -9.40 0.99 13.40
CA PHE A 133 -9.70 0.96 11.98
C PHE A 133 -11.18 1.28 11.74
N ILE A 134 -11.43 2.16 10.77
CA ILE A 134 -12.75 2.48 10.24
C ILE A 134 -12.71 2.22 8.74
N GLU A 135 -13.73 1.52 8.26
CA GLU A 135 -13.94 1.25 6.85
C GLU A 135 -15.32 1.78 6.46
N GLU A 136 -15.36 2.69 5.49
CA GLU A 136 -16.61 3.17 4.90
C GLU A 136 -16.71 2.68 3.46
N ILE A 137 -17.75 1.89 3.18
CA ILE A 137 -17.95 1.20 1.91
C ILE A 137 -19.07 1.89 1.12
N TYR A 138 -18.79 2.19 -0.14
CA TYR A 138 -19.73 2.79 -1.07
C TYR A 138 -20.23 1.77 -2.11
N SER A 139 -21.54 1.82 -2.38
CA SER A 139 -22.22 0.91 -3.30
C SER A 139 -21.77 1.15 -4.75
N TYR A 140 -21.65 0.07 -5.52
CA TYR A 140 -21.38 0.13 -6.97
C TYR A 140 -22.49 0.99 -7.64
N GLN A 141 -22.09 1.94 -8.51
CA GLN A 141 -22.94 2.91 -9.22
C GLN A 141 -23.48 4.12 -8.44
N LYS A 142 -23.23 4.27 -7.13
CA LYS A 142 -23.63 5.49 -6.37
C LYS A 142 -22.54 6.55 -6.27
N LEU A 143 -21.28 6.14 -6.18
CA LEU A 143 -20.10 7.02 -6.25
C LEU A 143 -18.94 6.19 -6.82
N VAL A 144 -18.30 6.72 -7.86
CA VAL A 144 -16.97 6.30 -8.28
C VAL A 144 -16.08 7.49 -7.97
N PHE A 145 -15.09 7.31 -7.09
CA PHE A 145 -14.07 8.33 -6.91
C PHE A 145 -13.19 8.32 -8.16
N GLU A 146 -13.24 9.40 -8.93
CA GLU A 146 -12.37 9.58 -10.10
C GLU A 146 -11.09 10.30 -9.69
N LYS A 147 -10.02 10.01 -10.43
CA LYS A 147 -8.74 10.71 -10.29
C LYS A 147 -8.96 12.15 -10.77
N MET A 148 -8.81 13.14 -9.88
CA MET A 148 -8.88 14.56 -10.26
C MET A 148 -7.67 14.96 -11.09
#